data_AF-A0A822XD48-F1
#
_entry.id   AF-A0A822XD48-F1
#
_cell.length_a   1.000
_cell.length_b   1.000
_cell.length_c   1.000
_cell.angle_alpha   90.00
_cell.angle_beta   90.00
_cell.angle_gamma   90.00
#
_symmetry.space_group_name_H-M   'P 1'
#
loop_
_entity.id
_entity.type
_entity.pdbx_description
1 polymer ?
#
loop_
_entity_poly.entity_id
_entity_poly.type
_entity_poly.pdbx_seq_one_letter_code
_entity_poly.pdbx_strand_id
1 'polypeptide(L)'
;MSVSTIDPHEKMRGRDVGRVALKTAPADIRFPSTNQTRHCFARYGDEAPECEKFARYYRSLCPSEWIDKWNEQRELGTFAGPL
;
A
#
# COMPACT_ATOMS: atom_id res chain seq x y z
N MET A 1 -16.49 18.38 11.16
CA MET A 1 -17.23 17.60 10.14
C MET A 1 -16.19 16.89 9.29
N SER A 2 -15.76 15.71 9.71
CA SER A 2 -14.76 14.90 9.03
C SER A 2 -15.43 14.19 7.86
N VAL A 3 -15.20 14.68 6.64
CA VAL A 3 -15.54 13.94 5.42
C VAL A 3 -14.59 12.73 5.39
N SER A 4 -15.08 11.59 5.88
CA SER A 4 -14.52 10.30 5.55
C SER A 4 -14.61 10.18 4.03
N THR A 5 -13.49 10.31 3.33
CA THR A 5 -13.37 9.99 1.92
C THR A 5 -13.58 8.47 1.78
N ILE A 6 -14.85 8.08 1.76
CA ILE A 6 -15.26 6.73 1.41
C ILE A 6 -14.76 6.48 -0.01
N ASP A 7 -13.81 5.55 -0.10
CA ASP A 7 -13.27 5.07 -1.37
C ASP A 7 -14.46 4.59 -2.23
N PRO A 8 -14.65 5.08 -3.47
CA PRO A 8 -15.80 4.72 -4.31
C PRO A 8 -16.01 3.20 -4.48
N HIS A 9 -14.96 2.41 -4.25
CA HIS A 9 -15.02 0.95 -4.22
C HIS A 9 -15.84 0.38 -3.04
N GLU A 10 -15.94 1.06 -1.91
CA GLU A 10 -16.64 0.55 -0.73
C GLU A 10 -18.16 0.51 -0.91
N LYS A 11 -18.70 1.42 -1.74
CA LYS A 11 -20.14 1.63 -1.98
C LYS A 11 -20.84 0.48 -2.73
N MET A 12 -20.10 -0.52 -3.23
CA MET A 12 -20.61 -1.66 -4.00
C MET A 12 -20.71 -2.98 -3.19
N ARG A 13 -20.62 -2.94 -1.85
CA ARG A 13 -20.34 -4.16 -1.05
C ARG A 13 -21.43 -4.54 -0.06
N GLY A 14 -22.49 -5.15 -0.58
CA GLY A 14 -23.55 -5.75 0.23
C GLY A 14 -23.90 -7.20 -0.10
N ARG A 15 -23.06 -8.00 -0.80
CA ARG A 15 -23.52 -9.31 -1.30
C ARG A 15 -22.57 -10.52 -1.27
N ASP A 16 -21.41 -10.48 -0.63
CA ASP A 16 -20.52 -11.66 -0.66
C ASP A 16 -19.84 -11.94 0.68
N VAL A 17 -20.63 -12.35 1.68
CA VAL A 17 -20.10 -13.04 2.87
C VAL A 17 -19.81 -14.49 2.46
N GLY A 18 -18.57 -14.75 2.04
CA GLY A 18 -18.11 -16.10 1.66
C GLY A 18 -17.28 -16.17 0.37
N ARG A 19 -17.19 -15.08 -0.41
CA ARG A 19 -16.34 -15.00 -1.60
C ARG A 19 -15.11 -14.16 -1.28
N VAL A 20 -13.91 -14.71 -1.50
CA VAL A 20 -12.66 -13.93 -1.40
C VAL A 20 -12.78 -12.73 -2.32
N ALA A 21 -12.85 -11.54 -1.74
CA ALA A 21 -12.99 -10.34 -2.53
C ALA A 21 -11.62 -9.94 -3.10
N LEU A 22 -11.45 -10.19 -4.39
CA LEU A 22 -10.24 -9.82 -5.15
C LEU A 22 -10.14 -8.29 -5.20
N LYS A 23 -9.20 -7.75 -4.43
CA LYS A 23 -8.86 -6.33 -4.36
C LYS A 23 -7.35 -6.19 -4.42
N THR A 24 -6.87 -5.08 -4.98
CA THR A 24 -5.46 -4.71 -5.01
C THR A 24 -5.31 -3.20 -4.78
N ALA A 25 -4.07 -2.71 -4.77
CA ALA A 25 -3.78 -1.29 -4.65
C ALA A 25 -4.43 -0.49 -5.80
N PRO A 26 -5.08 0.66 -5.50
CA PRO A 26 -5.66 1.51 -6.53
C PRO A 26 -4.58 2.19 -7.39
N ALA A 27 -4.96 2.61 -8.60
CA ALA A 27 -4.10 3.43 -9.44
C ALA A 27 -3.88 4.80 -8.80
N ASP A 28 -2.61 5.22 -8.71
CA ASP A 28 -2.22 6.50 -8.14
C ASP A 28 -1.77 7.46 -9.24
N ILE A 29 -2.51 8.55 -9.43
CA ILE A 29 -2.26 9.54 -10.49
C ILE A 29 -0.89 10.23 -10.35
N ARG A 30 -0.25 10.17 -9.17
CA ARG A 30 1.09 10.71 -8.94
C ARG A 30 2.17 9.86 -9.61
N PHE A 31 1.85 8.61 -9.95
CA PHE A 31 2.77 7.65 -10.56
C PHE A 31 2.18 7.09 -11.88
N PRO A 32 2.00 7.93 -12.92
CA PRO A 32 1.33 7.53 -14.16
C PRO A 32 2.22 6.71 -15.11
N SER A 33 3.52 6.63 -14.85
CA SER A 33 4.47 5.92 -15.71
C SER A 33 4.43 4.41 -15.47
N THR A 34 4.92 3.63 -16.45
CA THR A 34 5.03 2.17 -16.32
C THR A 34 5.98 1.75 -15.19
N ASN A 35 6.98 2.59 -14.86
CA ASN A 35 7.91 2.29 -13.78
C ASN A 35 7.29 2.60 -12.41
N GLN A 36 6.78 1.56 -11.75
CA GLN A 36 6.12 1.65 -10.44
C GLN A 36 7.08 1.58 -9.24
N THR A 37 8.40 1.60 -9.45
CA THR A 37 9.41 1.53 -8.37
C THR A 37 9.22 2.63 -7.33
N ARG A 38 8.99 3.87 -7.79
CA ARG A 38 8.73 5.02 -6.92
C ARG A 38 7.42 4.89 -6.15
N HIS A 39 6.40 4.28 -6.77
CA HIS A 39 5.11 4.03 -6.12
C HIS A 39 5.26 3.00 -5.00
N CYS A 40 5.93 1.88 -5.27
CA CYS A 40 6.26 0.86 -4.27
C CYS A 40 7.02 1.47 -3.08
N PHE A 41 8.12 2.19 -3.34
CA PHE A 41 8.93 2.79 -2.28
C PHE A 41 8.15 3.81 -1.43
N ALA A 42 7.36 4.68 -2.08
CA ALA A 42 6.52 5.65 -1.37
C ALA A 42 5.48 4.97 -0.46
N ARG A 43 4.89 3.84 -0.89
CA ARG A 43 3.92 3.10 -0.07
C ARG A 43 4.56 2.30 1.06
N TYR A 44 5.82 1.90 0.94
CA TYR A 44 6.55 1.21 2.00
C TYR A 44 6.98 2.17 3.13
N GLY A 45 7.34 3.41 2.80
CA GLY A 45 7.77 4.44 3.76
C GLY A 45 6.65 5.30 4.35
N ASP A 46 5.39 5.13 3.95
CA ASP A 46 4.27 5.89 4.52
C ASP A 46 3.91 5.34 5.92
N GLU A 47 4.39 5.97 6.99
CA GLU A 47 3.93 5.76 8.39
C GLU A 47 2.57 6.44 8.63
N ALA A 48 1.55 6.02 7.88
CA ALA A 48 0.20 6.55 8.04
C ALA A 48 -0.56 5.89 9.21
N PRO A 49 -1.51 6.60 9.86
CA PRO A 49 -2.38 6.02 10.90
C PRO A 49 -3.24 4.86 10.37
N GLU A 50 -3.42 4.76 9.06
CA GLU A 50 -4.09 3.65 8.37
C GLU A 50 -3.11 2.51 8.00
N CYS A 51 -2.19 2.16 8.91
CA CYS A 51 -1.10 1.21 8.69
C CYS A 51 -1.53 -0.09 7.97
N GLU A 52 -2.70 -0.66 8.31
CA GLU A 52 -3.19 -1.88 7.69
C GLU A 52 -3.50 -1.73 6.18
N LYS A 53 -4.04 -0.57 5.77
CA LYS A 53 -4.40 -0.29 4.38
C LYS A 53 -3.15 -0.11 3.52
N PHE A 54 -2.18 0.68 4.01
CA PHE A 54 -0.90 0.86 3.34
C PHE A 54 -0.10 -0.44 3.31
N ALA A 55 -0.20 -1.26 4.37
CA ALA A 55 0.42 -2.57 4.41
C ALA A 55 -0.13 -3.54 3.36
N ARG A 56 -1.42 -3.46 3.03
CA ARG A 56 -1.99 -4.22 1.91
C ARG A 56 -1.47 -3.69 0.56
N TYR A 57 -1.28 -2.38 0.43
CA TYR A 57 -0.85 -1.76 -0.83
C TYR A 57 0.61 -2.01 -1.17
N TYR A 58 1.56 -1.80 -0.24
CA TYR A 58 2.97 -2.07 -0.55
C TYR A 58 3.20 -3.56 -0.84
N ARG A 59 2.50 -4.48 -0.15
CA ARG A 59 2.56 -5.93 -0.44
C ARG A 59 2.01 -6.31 -1.81
N SER A 60 1.12 -5.49 -2.37
CA SER A 60 0.55 -5.72 -3.71
C SER A 60 1.39 -5.07 -4.82
N LEU A 61 2.17 -4.04 -4.51
CA LEU A 61 2.94 -3.24 -5.47
C LEU A 61 4.42 -3.63 -5.54
N CYS A 62 5.01 -4.01 -4.42
CA CYS A 62 6.43 -4.29 -4.30
C CYS A 62 6.73 -5.78 -4.47
N PRO A 63 7.86 -6.14 -5.12
CA PRO A 63 8.39 -7.49 -5.04
C PRO A 63 8.70 -7.87 -3.59
N SER A 64 8.38 -9.12 -3.19
CA SER A 64 8.64 -9.61 -1.83
C SER A 64 10.12 -9.49 -1.44
N GLU A 65 11.03 -9.79 -2.36
CA GLU A 65 12.48 -9.68 -2.13
C GLU A 65 12.94 -8.27 -1.75
N TRP A 66 12.23 -7.23 -2.22
CA TRP A 66 12.57 -5.85 -1.87
C TRP A 66 12.08 -5.50 -0.47
N ILE A 67 10.87 -5.95 -0.15
CA ILE A 67 10.28 -5.77 1.18
C ILE A 67 11.16 -6.44 2.24
N ASP A 68 11.59 -7.68 2.00
CA ASP A 68 12.39 -8.43 2.97
C ASP A 68 13.73 -7.73 3.25
N LYS A 69 14.43 -7.29 2.19
CA LYS A 69 15.68 -6.52 2.32
C LYS A 69 15.48 -5.19 3.05
N TRP A 70 14.40 -4.48 2.77
CA TRP A 70 14.12 -3.22 3.46
C TRP A 70 13.70 -3.44 4.92
N ASN A 71 13.04 -4.56 5.24
CA ASN A 71 12.73 -4.93 6.62
C ASN A 71 14.04 -5.21 7.40
N GLU A 72 14.94 -6.00 6.83
CA GLU A 72 16.28 -6.24 7.41
C GLU A 72 17.04 -4.93 7.62
N GLN A 73 17.02 -4.03 6.64
CA GLN A 73 17.67 -2.72 6.76
C GLN A 73 17.03 -1.84 7.84
N ARG A 74 15.71 -1.91 8.05
CA ARG A 74 15.02 -1.21 9.15
C ARG A 74 15.39 -1.80 10.51
N GLU A 75 15.50 -3.12 10.63
CA GLU A 75 15.95 -3.80 11.85
C GLU A 75 17.41 -3.48 12.19
N LEU A 76 18.26 -3.41 11.16
CA LEU A 76 19.68 -3.05 11.29
C LEU A 76 19.90 -1.53 11.44
N GLY A 77 18.86 -0.70 11.31
CA GLY A 77 18.98 0.76 11.36
C GLY A 77 19.75 1.39 10.19
N THR A 78 19.88 0.69 9.07
CA THR A 78 20.63 1.12 7.87
C THR A 78 19.72 1.52 6.70
N PHE A 79 18.41 1.61 6.94
CA PHE A 79 17.44 2.01 5.92
C PHE A 79 17.66 3.48 5.51
N ALA A 80 17.93 3.70 4.22
CA ALA A 80 18.24 5.03 3.68
C ALA A 80 17.00 5.91 3.41
N GLY A 81 15.79 5.36 3.58
CA GLY A 81 14.54 6.10 3.40
C GLY A 81 14.09 6.83 4.67
N PRO A 82 13.15 7.77 4.54
CA PRO A 82 12.49 8.35 5.71
C PRO A 82 11.80 7.24 6.50
N LEU A 83 12.07 7.19 7.80
CA LEU A 83 11.33 6.39 8.78
C LEU A 83 10.10 7.20 9.18
#